data_AF-A0A2K3E051-F1
#
_entry.id   AF-A0A2K3E051-F1
#
_cell.length_a   1.000
_cell.length_b   1.000
_cell.length_c   1.000
_cell.angle_alpha   90.00
_cell.angle_beta   90.00
_cell.angle_gamma   90.00
#
_symmetry.space_group_name_H-M   'P 1'
#
loop_
_entity.id
_entity.type
_entity.pdbx_description
1 polymer ?
#
loop_
_entity_poly.entity_id
_entity_poly.type
_entity_poly.pdbx_seq_one_letter_code
_entity_poly.pdbx_strand_id
1 'polypeptide(L)'
;MSADWKNPCWNVIAEPGGLAICVTSWCVPCFTYGMNLRHLGDAPEGANVFCAGDMSKACCLYCCATMVGCGCAVHIPARQYIRKKYNISEPTHGILEDVFLTWCCPCCTVTQEYNEIMSRNGGAGGKPAVVGKAGNALADDAKKAANTAVVGAKQAVDNAAGSAEKKEEKDEKKEEPKEEKKEAEAEAKTEKKDEAVAEVNKEKKEEAVAGEKKDEAKAE
;
A
#
# COMPACT_ATOMS: atom_id res chain seq x y z
N MET A 1 -10.43 -26.91 10.97
CA MET A 1 -10.23 -26.23 12.26
C MET A 1 -9.61 -24.88 11.95
N SER A 2 -10.31 -23.78 12.26
CA SER A 2 -9.75 -22.43 12.12
C SER A 2 -8.74 -22.19 13.24
N ALA A 3 -7.63 -21.53 12.93
CA ALA A 3 -6.62 -21.17 13.93
C ALA A 3 -6.94 -19.80 14.54
N ASP A 4 -6.54 -19.54 15.78
CA ASP A 4 -6.53 -18.16 16.30
C ASP A 4 -5.21 -17.46 15.99
N TRP A 5 -5.17 -16.14 16.21
CA TRP A 5 -3.93 -15.37 16.21
C TRP A 5 -2.96 -15.98 17.23
N LYS A 6 -1.69 -16.17 16.87
CA LYS A 6 -0.70 -16.74 17.80
C LYS A 6 -0.46 -15.84 19.01
N ASN A 7 -0.51 -14.53 18.78
CA ASN A 7 -0.31 -13.51 19.80
C ASN A 7 -1.51 -12.55 19.83
N PRO A 8 -2.00 -12.14 21.02
CA PRO A 8 -3.04 -11.12 21.12
C PRO A 8 -2.47 -9.75 20.72
N CYS A 9 -3.32 -8.82 20.27
CA CYS A 9 -2.82 -7.54 19.69
C CYS A 9 -2.03 -6.70 20.72
N TRP A 10 -2.34 -6.83 22.00
CA TRP A 10 -1.69 -6.10 23.09
C TRP A 10 -0.36 -6.72 23.55
N ASN A 11 0.04 -7.87 23.00
CA ASN A 11 1.33 -8.50 23.35
C ASN A 11 2.48 -7.91 22.51
N VAL A 12 2.85 -6.67 22.85
CA VAL A 12 3.88 -5.88 22.15
C VAL A 12 5.32 -6.43 22.30
N ILE A 13 5.53 -7.38 23.23
CA ILE A 13 6.84 -8.01 23.49
C ILE A 13 6.93 -9.38 22.81
N ALA A 14 5.85 -9.84 22.14
CA ALA A 14 5.86 -11.12 21.46
C ALA A 14 6.95 -11.19 20.38
N GLU A 15 7.74 -12.26 20.44
CA GLU A 15 8.60 -12.70 19.35
C GLU A 15 7.72 -13.09 18.14
N PRO A 16 8.21 -12.91 16.90
CA PRO A 16 9.60 -12.58 16.51
C PRO A 16 9.94 -11.09 16.43
N GLY A 17 8.97 -10.17 16.52
CA GLY A 17 9.21 -8.73 16.37
C GLY A 17 9.68 -8.04 17.64
N GLY A 18 9.23 -8.54 18.80
CA GLY A 18 9.52 -8.00 20.11
C GLY A 18 9.23 -6.49 20.24
N LEU A 19 9.85 -5.87 21.23
CA LEU A 19 9.70 -4.43 21.49
C LEU A 19 10.17 -3.57 20.31
N ALA A 20 11.16 -4.04 19.54
CA ALA A 20 11.74 -3.28 18.44
C ALA A 20 10.73 -3.01 17.32
N ILE A 21 9.92 -4.01 16.94
CA ILE A 21 8.87 -3.81 15.93
C ILE A 21 7.75 -2.95 16.49
N CYS A 22 7.38 -3.10 17.76
CA CYS A 22 6.37 -2.24 18.39
C CYS A 22 6.80 -0.77 18.34
N VAL A 23 8.04 -0.44 18.72
CA VAL A 23 8.57 0.92 18.68
C VAL A 23 8.66 1.42 17.23
N THR A 24 9.08 0.57 16.29
CA THR A 24 9.12 0.93 14.87
C THR A 24 7.72 1.21 14.33
N SER A 25 6.73 0.40 14.68
CA SER A 25 5.33 0.59 14.29
C SER A 25 4.72 1.82 14.94
N TRP A 26 5.16 2.20 16.14
CA TRP A 26 4.68 3.41 16.80
C TRP A 26 5.27 4.68 16.16
N CYS A 27 6.57 4.69 15.86
CA CYS A 27 7.23 5.83 15.24
C CYS A 27 6.93 5.97 13.75
N VAL A 28 6.88 4.84 13.02
CA VAL A 28 6.77 4.78 11.55
C VAL A 28 5.87 3.59 11.14
N PRO A 29 4.55 3.66 11.40
CA PRO A 29 3.63 2.54 11.15
C PRO A 29 3.58 2.10 9.69
N CYS A 30 3.73 3.05 8.76
CA CYS A 30 3.77 2.78 7.33
C CYS A 30 4.94 1.86 6.92
N PHE A 31 6.08 1.95 7.61
CA PHE A 31 7.23 1.10 7.33
C PHE A 31 6.93 -0.35 7.70
N THR A 32 6.41 -0.60 8.91
CA THR A 32 6.05 -1.97 9.33
C THR A 32 4.88 -2.52 8.50
N TYR A 33 3.90 -1.70 8.14
CA TYR A 33 2.84 -2.11 7.20
C TYR A 33 3.42 -2.54 5.84
N GLY A 34 4.34 -1.74 5.26
CA GLY A 34 5.02 -2.09 4.02
C GLY A 34 5.86 -3.37 4.13
N MET A 35 6.52 -3.60 5.27
CA MET A 35 7.21 -4.86 5.55
C MET A 35 6.24 -6.04 5.56
N ASN A 36 5.10 -5.90 6.24
CA ASN A 36 4.07 -6.95 6.30
C ASN A 36 3.62 -7.34 4.88
N LEU A 37 3.28 -6.36 4.04
CA LEU A 37 2.84 -6.63 2.67
C LEU A 37 3.94 -7.25 1.79
N ARG A 38 5.21 -6.85 1.98
CA ARG A 38 6.33 -7.51 1.31
C ARG A 38 6.48 -8.98 1.73
N HIS A 39 6.34 -9.27 3.02
CA HIS A 39 6.40 -10.65 3.52
C HIS A 39 5.18 -11.48 3.15
N LEU A 40 4.04 -10.82 2.89
CA LEU A 40 2.83 -11.45 2.41
C LEU A 40 2.95 -11.85 0.92
N GLY A 41 3.81 -11.19 0.15
CA GLY A 41 4.00 -11.45 -1.27
C GLY A 41 2.85 -10.91 -2.12
N ASP A 42 2.79 -11.34 -3.38
CA ASP A 42 1.74 -10.93 -4.31
C ASP A 42 0.40 -11.50 -3.88
N ALA A 43 -0.58 -10.62 -3.67
CA ALA A 43 -1.94 -11.03 -3.37
C ALA A 43 -2.66 -11.46 -4.67
N PRO A 44 -3.47 -12.53 -4.64
CA PRO A 44 -4.20 -12.98 -5.83
C PRO A 44 -5.21 -11.90 -6.29
N GLU A 45 -5.50 -11.91 -7.59
CA GLU A 45 -6.53 -11.04 -8.17
C GLU A 45 -7.85 -11.22 -7.42
N GLY A 46 -8.35 -10.14 -6.80
CA GLY A 46 -9.57 -10.13 -5.99
C GLY A 46 -9.36 -10.04 -4.47
N ALA A 47 -8.13 -10.04 -3.96
CA ALA A 47 -7.86 -9.93 -2.52
C ALA A 47 -8.06 -8.51 -1.92
N ASN A 48 -8.32 -7.49 -2.74
CA ASN A 48 -8.48 -6.08 -2.33
C ASN A 48 -7.33 -5.53 -1.46
N VAL A 49 -6.13 -6.11 -1.54
CA VAL A 49 -4.95 -5.63 -0.83
C VAL A 49 -4.19 -4.68 -1.73
N PHE A 50 -4.15 -3.41 -1.34
CA PHE A 50 -3.45 -2.39 -2.11
C PHE A 50 -1.93 -2.55 -2.00
N CYS A 51 -1.25 -2.54 -3.15
CA CYS A 51 0.22 -2.59 -3.22
C CYS A 51 0.84 -3.82 -2.52
N ALA A 52 0.17 -4.98 -2.56
CA ALA A 52 0.74 -6.24 -2.11
C ALA A 52 2.09 -6.52 -2.83
N GLY A 53 3.07 -7.07 -2.12
CA GLY A 53 4.41 -7.34 -2.65
C GLY A 53 5.37 -6.13 -2.67
N ASP A 54 4.86 -4.90 -2.80
CA ASP A 54 5.67 -3.68 -2.95
C ASP A 54 5.76 -2.83 -1.66
N MET A 55 6.87 -2.97 -0.92
CA MET A 55 7.08 -2.28 0.36
C MET A 55 6.99 -0.73 0.25
N SER A 56 7.63 -0.13 -0.76
CA SER A 56 7.67 1.34 -0.91
C SER A 56 6.29 1.92 -1.24
N LYS A 57 5.53 1.26 -2.13
CA LYS A 57 4.18 1.71 -2.53
C LYS A 57 3.19 1.52 -1.38
N ALA A 58 3.25 0.38 -0.70
CA ALA A 58 2.45 0.10 0.49
C ALA A 58 2.71 1.12 1.61
N CYS A 59 3.97 1.42 1.89
CA CYS A 59 4.37 2.41 2.89
C CYS A 59 3.83 3.82 2.54
N CYS A 60 4.03 4.26 1.30
CA CYS A 60 3.52 5.56 0.84
C CYS A 60 2.00 5.64 0.93
N LEU A 61 1.28 4.62 0.44
CA LEU A 61 -0.17 4.57 0.49
C LEU A 61 -0.70 4.62 1.92
N TYR A 62 -0.12 3.82 2.83
CA TYR A 62 -0.53 3.80 4.24
C TYR A 62 -0.26 5.14 4.92
N CYS A 63 0.89 5.77 4.63
CA CYS A 63 1.23 7.09 5.14
C CYS A 63 0.18 8.14 4.69
N CYS A 64 -0.12 8.19 3.39
CA CYS A 64 -1.11 9.12 2.84
C CYS A 64 -2.51 8.86 3.41
N ALA A 65 -2.95 7.61 3.48
CA ALA A 65 -4.25 7.26 4.06
C ALA A 65 -4.34 7.66 5.54
N THR A 66 -3.27 7.47 6.30
CA THR A 66 -3.22 7.87 7.71
C THR A 66 -3.27 9.39 7.86
N MET A 67 -2.61 10.16 6.99
CA MET A 67 -2.69 11.63 7.00
C MET A 67 -4.10 12.18 6.76
N VAL A 68 -4.92 11.46 5.99
CA VAL A 68 -6.33 11.81 5.73
C VAL A 68 -7.28 11.22 6.79
N GLY A 69 -6.75 10.50 7.79
CA GLY A 69 -7.55 9.83 8.82
C GLY A 69 -8.27 8.56 8.34
N CYS A 70 -7.95 8.06 7.14
CA CYS A 70 -8.53 6.86 6.54
C CYS A 70 -7.58 5.64 6.56
N GLY A 71 -6.59 5.62 7.47
CA GLY A 71 -5.63 4.51 7.59
C GLY A 71 -6.29 3.14 7.82
N CYS A 72 -7.44 3.09 8.49
CA CYS A 72 -8.19 1.84 8.66
C CYS A 72 -8.67 1.24 7.32
N ALA A 73 -9.03 2.08 6.33
CA ALA A 73 -9.56 1.62 5.04
C ALA A 73 -8.51 0.83 4.23
N VAL A 74 -7.23 1.20 4.34
CA VAL A 74 -6.13 0.47 3.70
C VAL A 74 -5.64 -0.71 4.55
N HIS A 75 -5.81 -0.63 5.87
CA HIS A 75 -5.34 -1.67 6.78
C HIS A 75 -6.29 -2.88 6.83
N ILE A 76 -7.60 -2.65 6.91
CA ILE A 76 -8.60 -3.72 7.05
C ILE A 76 -8.51 -4.77 5.94
N PRO A 77 -8.40 -4.42 4.63
CA PRO A 77 -8.28 -5.43 3.58
C PRO A 77 -7.03 -6.30 3.72
N ALA A 78 -5.89 -5.71 4.11
CA ALA A 78 -4.66 -6.45 4.35
C ALA A 78 -4.84 -7.44 5.50
N ARG A 79 -5.45 -7.02 6.61
CA ARG A 79 -5.74 -7.87 7.76
C ARG A 79 -6.69 -9.02 7.43
N GLN A 80 -7.74 -8.74 6.67
CA GLN A 80 -8.69 -9.74 6.18
C GLN A 80 -8.00 -10.77 5.27
N TYR A 81 -7.10 -10.31 4.41
CA TYR A 81 -6.30 -11.21 3.58
C TYR A 81 -5.34 -12.07 4.41
N ILE A 82 -4.70 -11.53 5.46
CA ILE A 82 -3.88 -12.32 6.40
C ILE A 82 -4.72 -13.42 7.06
N ARG A 83 -5.93 -13.10 7.54
CA ARG A 83 -6.84 -14.10 8.12
C ARG A 83 -7.17 -15.21 7.14
N LYS A 84 -7.55 -14.85 5.91
CA LYS A 84 -7.83 -15.83 4.83
C LYS A 84 -6.61 -16.68 4.48
N LYS A 85 -5.45 -16.05 4.31
CA LYS A 85 -4.19 -16.72 3.93
C LYS A 85 -3.74 -17.75 4.96
N TYR A 86 -3.93 -17.46 6.25
CA TYR A 86 -3.48 -18.32 7.34
C TYR A 86 -4.61 -19.09 8.02
N ASN A 87 -5.80 -19.10 7.44
CA ASN A 87 -7.00 -19.75 7.96
C ASN A 87 -7.29 -19.38 9.44
N ILE A 88 -7.16 -18.09 9.76
CA ILE A 88 -7.44 -17.54 11.08
C ILE A 88 -8.95 -17.33 11.23
N SER A 89 -9.51 -17.69 12.38
CA SER A 89 -10.95 -17.51 12.66
C SER A 89 -11.34 -16.05 12.45
N GLU A 90 -12.54 -15.84 11.91
CA GLU A 90 -13.13 -14.52 11.89
C GLU A 90 -13.45 -14.06 13.32
N PRO A 91 -13.34 -12.74 13.58
CA PRO A 91 -13.68 -12.16 14.88
C PRO A 91 -15.17 -12.36 15.20
N THR A 92 -15.50 -12.51 16.49
CA THR A 92 -16.87 -12.74 16.96
C THR A 92 -17.82 -11.60 16.55
N HIS A 93 -17.30 -10.37 16.49
CA HIS A 93 -18.05 -9.19 16.09
C HIS A 93 -17.83 -8.77 14.63
N GLY A 94 -17.24 -9.65 13.81
CA GLY A 94 -16.98 -9.39 12.39
C GLY A 94 -16.01 -8.24 12.15
N ILE A 95 -16.13 -7.59 10.98
CA ILE A 95 -15.19 -6.56 10.51
C ILE A 95 -15.09 -5.37 11.48
N LEU A 96 -16.15 -5.08 12.25
CA LEU A 96 -16.16 -3.98 13.21
C LEU A 96 -15.08 -4.14 14.28
N GLU A 97 -14.81 -5.37 14.72
CA GLU A 97 -13.75 -5.65 15.69
C GLU A 97 -12.38 -5.25 15.14
N ASP A 98 -12.11 -5.57 13.88
CA ASP A 98 -10.85 -5.20 13.21
C ASP A 98 -10.75 -3.68 13.01
N VAL A 99 -11.87 -2.99 12.72
CA VAL A 99 -11.92 -1.52 12.62
C VAL A 99 -11.57 -0.89 13.97
N PHE A 100 -12.22 -1.33 15.05
CA PHE A 100 -12.00 -0.78 16.39
C PHE A 100 -10.58 -1.05 16.90
N LEU A 101 -10.05 -2.25 16.66
CA LEU A 101 -8.66 -2.58 17.02
C LEU A 101 -7.67 -1.69 16.26
N THR A 102 -7.90 -1.51 14.96
CA THR A 102 -7.03 -0.67 14.11
C THR A 102 -7.11 0.81 14.48
N TRP A 103 -8.30 1.30 14.85
CA TRP A 103 -8.47 2.67 15.32
C TRP A 103 -7.82 2.88 16.68
N CYS A 104 -8.09 2.00 17.65
CA CYS A 104 -7.68 2.16 19.04
C CYS A 104 -6.15 2.06 19.21
N CYS A 105 -5.50 1.11 18.54
CA CYS A 105 -4.05 0.98 18.56
C CYS A 105 -3.52 0.46 17.21
N PRO A 106 -3.31 1.34 16.21
CA PRO A 106 -2.82 0.92 14.89
C PRO A 106 -1.43 0.28 14.95
N CYS A 107 -0.55 0.73 15.85
CA CYS A 107 0.78 0.11 15.99
C CYS A 107 0.69 -1.32 16.56
N CYS A 108 -0.24 -1.58 17.48
CA CYS A 108 -0.48 -2.90 18.05
C CYS A 108 -0.98 -3.88 16.98
N THR A 109 -1.93 -3.46 16.15
CA THR A 109 -2.49 -4.31 15.09
C THR A 109 -1.48 -4.61 13.99
N VAL A 110 -0.70 -3.62 13.56
CA VAL A 110 0.39 -3.82 12.58
C VAL A 110 1.49 -4.74 13.13
N THR A 111 1.83 -4.61 14.42
CA THR A 111 2.83 -5.48 15.08
C THR A 111 2.31 -6.92 15.22
N GLN A 112 1.04 -7.09 15.56
CA GLN A 112 0.40 -8.41 15.62
C GLN A 112 0.48 -9.12 14.27
N GLU A 113 0.19 -8.41 13.18
CA GLU A 113 0.29 -8.93 11.82
C GLU A 113 1.71 -9.31 11.45
N TYR A 114 2.69 -8.45 11.78
CA TYR A 114 4.10 -8.75 11.56
C TYR A 114 4.50 -10.06 12.25
N ASN A 115 4.16 -10.18 13.54
CA ASN A 115 4.48 -11.35 14.35
C ASN A 115 3.81 -12.61 13.79
N GLU A 116 2.56 -12.51 13.34
CA GLU A 116 1.82 -13.62 12.75
C GLU A 116 2.46 -14.10 11.44
N ILE A 117 2.74 -13.16 10.52
CA ILE A 117 3.34 -13.45 9.21
C ILE A 117 4.70 -14.12 9.39
N MET A 118 5.56 -13.53 10.22
CA MET A 118 6.91 -14.05 10.46
C MET A 118 6.90 -15.40 11.18
N SER A 119 5.99 -15.58 12.15
CA SER A 119 5.83 -16.85 12.87
C SER A 119 5.29 -17.98 11.98
N ARG A 120 4.60 -17.68 10.88
CA ARG A 120 4.03 -18.69 9.98
C ARG A 120 4.89 -18.95 8.75
N ASN A 121 5.65 -17.97 8.28
CA ASN A 121 6.58 -18.12 7.17
C ASN A 121 7.89 -18.85 7.57
N GLY A 122 7.86 -19.69 8.61
CA GLY A 122 8.99 -20.55 8.98
C GLY A 122 10.05 -19.89 9.85
N GLY A 123 9.77 -18.73 10.48
CA GLY A 123 10.63 -18.21 11.53
C GLY A 123 12.09 -18.05 11.11
N ALA A 124 12.36 -17.64 9.87
CA ALA A 124 13.58 -16.88 9.62
C ALA A 124 13.40 -15.62 10.46
N GLY A 125 13.81 -15.72 11.73
CA GLY A 125 13.90 -14.65 12.69
C GLY A 125 14.83 -13.62 12.11
N GLY A 126 14.27 -12.83 11.20
CA GLY A 126 14.75 -11.51 10.93
C GLY A 126 14.60 -10.82 12.26
N LYS A 127 15.69 -10.85 13.05
CA LYS A 127 16.11 -9.65 13.77
C LYS A 127 15.65 -8.51 12.87
N PRO A 128 14.78 -7.59 13.33
CA PRO A 128 14.33 -6.49 12.49
C PRO A 128 15.58 -5.99 11.83
N ALA A 129 15.65 -6.07 10.49
CA ALA A 129 16.90 -5.88 9.78
C ALA A 129 17.32 -4.45 10.11
N VAL A 130 18.09 -4.32 11.18
CA VAL A 130 18.69 -3.08 11.65
C VAL A 130 19.37 -2.59 10.40
N VAL A 131 19.01 -1.37 10.02
CA VAL A 131 19.39 -0.62 8.82
C VAL A 131 20.91 -0.57 8.67
N GLY A 132 21.53 -1.71 8.41
CA GLY A 132 22.95 -1.94 8.64
C GLY A 132 23.51 -3.08 7.80
N LYS A 133 22.66 -4.00 7.32
CA LYS A 133 23.12 -5.03 6.35
C LYS A 133 22.38 -5.02 5.00
N ALA A 134 21.18 -4.47 4.93
CA ALA A 134 20.52 -4.14 3.66
C ALA A 134 21.09 -2.88 2.98
N GLY A 135 21.77 -2.01 3.74
CA GLY A 135 22.49 -0.86 3.19
C GLY A 135 23.63 -1.27 2.26
N ASN A 136 24.28 -2.41 2.52
CA ASN A 136 25.35 -2.89 1.66
C ASN A 136 24.82 -3.56 0.39
N ALA A 137 23.71 -4.31 0.44
CA ALA A 137 23.13 -4.89 -0.78
C ALA A 137 22.61 -3.80 -1.75
N LEU A 138 21.93 -2.76 -1.23
CA LEU A 138 21.53 -1.60 -2.03
C LEU A 138 22.73 -0.75 -2.49
N ALA A 139 23.80 -0.65 -1.70
CA ALA A 139 25.04 0.03 -2.11
C ALA A 139 25.86 -0.77 -3.14
N ASP A 140 25.83 -2.10 -3.08
CA ASP A 140 26.48 -3.00 -4.02
C ASP A 140 25.71 -3.04 -5.35
N ASP A 141 24.37 -3.02 -5.32
CA ASP A 141 23.54 -2.88 -6.52
C ASP A 141 23.67 -1.48 -7.14
N ALA A 142 23.76 -0.41 -6.33
CA ALA A 142 24.03 0.94 -6.81
C ALA A 142 25.46 1.09 -7.38
N LYS A 143 26.48 0.47 -6.78
CA LYS A 143 27.84 0.41 -7.33
C LYS A 143 27.93 -0.40 -8.61
N LYS A 144 27.15 -1.48 -8.72
CA LYS A 144 27.07 -2.31 -9.93
C LYS A 144 26.38 -1.54 -11.07
N ALA A 145 25.28 -0.83 -10.78
CA ALA A 145 24.62 0.04 -11.75
C ALA A 145 25.51 1.21 -12.19
N ALA A 146 26.27 1.82 -11.27
CA ALA A 146 27.22 2.88 -11.60
C ALA A 146 28.39 2.38 -12.46
N ASN A 147 28.92 1.18 -12.21
CA ASN A 147 29.97 0.58 -13.04
C ASN A 147 29.45 0.19 -14.44
N THR A 148 28.23 -0.32 -14.56
CA THR A 148 27.63 -0.62 -15.87
C THR A 148 27.40 0.65 -16.69
N ALA A 149 27.01 1.77 -16.07
CA ALA A 149 26.89 3.06 -16.74
C ALA A 149 28.24 3.62 -17.23
N VAL A 150 29.31 3.47 -16.43
CA VAL A 150 30.66 3.92 -16.81
C VAL A 150 31.25 3.07 -17.94
N VAL A 151 31.00 1.75 -17.96
CA VAL A 151 31.45 0.86 -19.05
C VAL A 151 30.66 1.14 -20.35
N GLY A 152 29.35 1.38 -20.26
CA GLY A 152 28.53 1.76 -21.41
C GLY A 152 28.91 3.12 -22.01
N ALA A 153 29.24 4.10 -21.17
CA ALA A 153 29.72 5.40 -21.64
C ALA A 153 31.08 5.31 -22.36
N LYS A 154 32.00 4.46 -21.89
CA LYS A 154 33.30 4.27 -22.55
C LYS A 154 33.16 3.59 -23.92
N GLN A 155 32.25 2.60 -24.02
CA GLN A 155 32.00 1.87 -25.26
C GLN A 155 31.26 2.70 -26.33
N ALA A 156 30.53 3.75 -25.93
CA ALA A 156 29.94 4.72 -26.85
C ALA A 156 30.96 5.72 -27.42
N VAL A 157 32.00 6.08 -26.66
CA VAL A 157 33.07 6.98 -27.12
C VAL A 157 34.02 6.27 -28.09
N ASP A 158 34.33 5.00 -27.85
CA ASP A 158 35.19 4.20 -28.75
C ASP A 158 34.51 3.88 -30.10
N ASN A 159 33.17 3.76 -30.13
CA ASN A 159 32.42 3.56 -31.37
C ASN A 159 32.18 4.86 -32.18
N ALA A 160 32.33 6.05 -31.57
CA ALA A 160 32.23 7.33 -32.28
C ALA A 160 33.53 7.71 -33.03
N ALA A 161 34.67 7.10 -32.70
CA ALA A 161 35.96 7.38 -33.34
C ALA A 161 36.21 6.60 -34.64
N GLY A 162 35.31 5.69 -35.04
CA GLY A 162 35.52 4.75 -36.16
C GLY A 162 34.73 5.01 -37.45
N SER A 163 34.03 6.13 -37.60
CA SER A 163 33.28 6.41 -38.84
C SER A 163 33.30 7.89 -39.20
N ALA A 164 34.51 8.37 -39.48
CA ALA A 164 34.74 9.61 -40.22
C ALA A 164 35.22 9.26 -41.63
N GLU A 165 34.37 8.63 -42.45
CA GLU A 165 34.50 8.77 -43.89
C GLU A 165 33.16 8.55 -44.59
N LYS A 166 32.77 9.58 -45.35
CA LYS A 166 31.86 9.53 -46.50
C LYS A 166 30.35 9.62 -46.22
N LYS A 167 29.83 10.85 -46.19
CA LYS A 167 28.77 11.28 -47.13
C LYS A 167 28.54 12.79 -47.09
N GLU A 168 29.00 13.45 -48.16
CA GLU A 168 28.46 14.74 -48.60
C GLU A 168 27.05 14.56 -49.17
N GLU A 169 26.29 15.64 -49.02
CA GLU A 169 25.18 16.10 -49.88
C GLU A 169 23.86 15.31 -49.86
N LYS A 170 22.79 15.96 -49.37
CA LYS A 170 21.73 16.53 -50.24
C LYS A 170 20.38 16.75 -49.52
N ASP A 171 19.84 17.95 -49.75
CA ASP A 171 18.44 18.40 -49.75
C ASP A 171 17.55 18.33 -48.49
N GLU A 172 17.35 19.52 -47.91
CA GLU A 172 16.09 20.27 -47.94
C GLU A 172 14.76 19.48 -47.99
N LYS A 173 14.06 19.39 -46.86
CA LYS A 173 12.60 19.63 -46.83
C LYS A 173 12.06 19.91 -45.42
N LYS A 174 11.65 21.16 -45.26
CA LYS A 174 10.52 21.69 -44.46
C LYS A 174 9.49 20.65 -43.99
N GLU A 175 9.24 20.58 -42.68
CA GLU A 175 7.91 20.39 -42.10
C GLU A 175 7.89 20.76 -40.60
N GLU A 176 6.94 21.62 -40.22
CA GLU A 176 6.62 22.05 -38.85
C GLU A 176 5.93 20.91 -38.07
N PRO A 177 6.10 20.80 -36.74
CA PRO A 177 5.15 20.08 -35.92
C PRO A 177 4.15 21.06 -35.29
N LYS A 178 2.92 21.01 -35.82
CA LYS A 178 1.69 21.31 -35.07
C LYS A 178 1.56 20.28 -33.94
N GLU A 179 1.71 20.70 -32.69
CA GLU A 179 1.19 19.93 -31.56
C GLU A 179 0.70 20.86 -30.45
N GLU A 180 -0.31 21.66 -30.79
CA GLU A 180 -1.07 22.49 -29.86
C GLU A 180 -2.57 22.16 -30.03
N LYS A 181 -2.99 20.98 -29.57
CA LYS A 181 -4.41 20.66 -29.32
C LYS A 181 -4.59 19.30 -28.63
N LYS A 182 -4.46 19.24 -27.30
CA LYS A 182 -5.04 18.12 -26.52
C LYS A 182 -5.27 18.36 -25.02
N GLU A 183 -5.29 19.61 -24.55
CA GLU A 183 -5.50 19.92 -23.12
C GLU A 183 -6.88 20.49 -22.76
N ALA A 184 -7.84 20.57 -23.68
CA ALA A 184 -9.13 21.25 -23.41
C ALA A 184 -10.35 20.33 -23.14
N GLU A 185 -10.20 19.00 -23.05
CA GLU A 185 -11.36 18.09 -22.98
C GLU A 185 -11.43 17.21 -21.71
N ALA A 186 -10.61 17.50 -20.69
CA ALA A 186 -10.62 16.76 -19.44
C ALA A 186 -11.41 17.43 -18.30
N GLU A 187 -11.77 18.72 -18.41
CA GLU A 187 -12.36 19.47 -17.29
C GLU A 187 -13.91 19.49 -17.27
N ALA A 188 -14.59 19.05 -18.34
CA ALA A 188 -16.06 19.11 -18.40
C ALA A 188 -16.80 17.88 -17.82
N LYS A 189 -16.09 16.87 -17.30
CA LYS A 189 -16.71 15.64 -16.75
C LYS A 189 -16.78 15.58 -15.23
N THR A 190 -16.20 16.54 -14.52
CA THR A 190 -16.10 16.52 -13.06
C THR A 190 -17.32 17.19 -12.39
N GLU A 191 -17.94 18.21 -13.00
CA GLU A 191 -19.09 18.90 -12.37
C GLU A 191 -20.42 18.14 -12.41
N LYS A 192 -20.61 17.18 -13.33
CA LYS A 192 -21.89 16.43 -13.41
C LYS A 192 -22.03 15.28 -12.41
N LYS A 193 -20.97 14.94 -11.66
CA LYS A 193 -21.00 13.81 -10.73
C LYS A 193 -21.36 14.22 -9.30
N ASP A 194 -21.17 15.49 -8.94
CA ASP A 194 -21.46 15.99 -7.59
C ASP A 194 -22.95 16.33 -7.39
N GLU A 195 -23.69 16.63 -8.45
CA GLU A 195 -25.13 16.93 -8.35
C GLU A 195 -25.99 15.66 -8.15
N ALA A 196 -25.55 14.50 -8.67
CA ALA A 196 -26.28 13.23 -8.53
C ALA A 196 -26.14 12.60 -7.13
N VAL A 197 -25.08 12.91 -6.39
CA VAL A 197 -24.87 12.37 -5.04
C VAL A 197 -25.66 13.16 -3.98
N ALA A 198 -26.02 14.41 -4.28
CA ALA A 198 -26.81 15.24 -3.39
C ALA A 198 -28.31 14.83 -3.34
N GLU A 199 -28.90 14.38 -4.46
CA GLU A 199 -30.31 13.94 -4.47
C GLU A 199 -30.52 12.60 -3.74
N VAL A 200 -29.62 11.63 -3.90
CA VAL A 200 -29.77 10.30 -3.27
C VAL A 200 -29.72 10.37 -1.73
N ASN A 201 -28.99 11.34 -1.17
CA ASN A 201 -28.95 11.55 0.28
C ASN A 201 -30.21 12.23 0.84
N LYS A 202 -31.02 12.87 0.01
CA LYS A 202 -32.26 13.53 0.45
C LYS A 202 -33.40 12.53 0.62
N GLU A 203 -33.55 11.58 -0.31
CA GLU A 203 -34.58 10.52 -0.21
C GLU A 203 -34.35 9.59 1.00
N LYS A 204 -33.09 9.24 1.28
CA LYS A 204 -32.77 8.34 2.40
C LYS A 204 -33.03 8.94 3.78
N LYS A 205 -33.09 10.27 3.89
CA LYS A 205 -33.37 10.98 5.14
C LYS A 205 -34.87 11.08 5.43
N GLU A 206 -35.73 11.01 4.42
CA GLU A 206 -37.19 11.05 4.60
C GLU A 206 -37.77 9.69 5.04
N GLU A 207 -37.18 8.57 4.62
CA GLU A 207 -37.62 7.24 5.09
C GLU A 207 -37.29 6.98 6.57
N ALA A 208 -36.19 7.53 7.10
CA ALA A 208 -35.80 7.35 8.50
C ALA A 208 -36.78 8.04 9.47
N VAL A 209 -37.35 9.18 9.09
CA VAL A 209 -38.28 9.95 9.95
C VAL A 209 -39.68 9.35 9.97
N ALA A 210 -40.05 8.55 8.95
CA ALA A 210 -41.34 7.86 8.90
C ALA A 210 -41.40 6.60 9.77
N GLY A 211 -40.25 5.98 10.08
CA GLY A 211 -40.17 4.78 10.93
C GLY A 211 -40.45 5.08 12.41
N GLU A 212 -39.90 6.18 12.94
CA GLU A 212 -39.97 6.49 14.37
C GLU A 212 -41.39 6.81 14.87
N LYS A 213 -42.30 7.26 13.99
CA LYS A 213 -43.69 7.56 14.38
C LYS A 213 -44.60 6.34 14.49
N LYS A 214 -44.15 5.14 14.11
CA LYS A 214 -44.95 3.92 14.21
C LYS A 214 -44.80 3.20 15.55
N ASP A 215 -43.75 3.48 16.31
CA ASP A 215 -43.48 2.77 17.56
C ASP A 215 -44.12 3.46 18.79
N GLU A 216 -44.48 4.74 18.71
CA GLU A 216 -45.21 5.44 19.80
C GLU A 216 -46.73 5.17 19.80
N ALA A 217 -47.30 4.57 18.76
CA ALA A 217 -48.74 4.25 18.71
C ALA A 217 -49.09 2.88 19.32
N LYS A 218 -48.11 2.15 19.88
CA LYS A 218 -48.30 0.80 20.43
C LYS A 218 -47.99 0.67 21.94
N ALA A 219 -47.73 1.78 22.60
CA ALA A 219 -47.75 1.92 24.07
C ALA A 219 -48.71 3.10 24.33
N GLU A 220 -49.99 2.86 24.60
CA GLU A 220 -50.52 2.81 25.97
C GLU A 220 -49.95 3.91 26.89
#